data_AF-W6TVL8-F1
#
_entry.id   AF-W6TVL8-F1
#
_cell.length_a   1.000
_cell.length_b   1.000
_cell.length_c   1.000
_cell.angle_alpha   90.00
_cell.angle_beta   90.00
_cell.angle_gamma   90.00
#
_symmetry.space_group_name_H-M   'P 1'
#
loop_
_entity.id
_entity.type
_entity.pdbx_description
1 polymer ?
#
loop_
_entity_poly.entity_id
_entity_poly.type
_entity_poly.pdbx_seq_one_letter_code
_entity_poly.pdbx_strand_id
1 'polypeptide(L)'
;MKAKTEKKAKVTLKNRQPWGRLDEKIKEKIVEELQTGLLTQRGASKKYGIAKSTIGLWRVKHNLVTLFDRQGLNRLLAMNESQESKLLLKKIEKLTKALAEAQFKNVALETMIEVAESELHIKIRKKRGTKQS
;
A
#
# COMPACT_ATOMS: atom_id res chain seq x y z
N MET A 1 -9.78 -5.72 56.24
CA MET A 1 -8.54 -4.95 55.99
C MET A 1 -8.83 -3.92 54.91
N LYS A 2 -8.75 -2.61 55.18
CA LYS A 2 -9.04 -1.58 54.17
C LYS A 2 -7.82 -1.37 53.27
N ALA A 3 -7.97 -1.60 51.97
CA ALA A 3 -6.92 -1.36 50.99
C ALA A 3 -6.54 0.13 50.99
N LYS A 4 -5.26 0.42 51.25
CA LYS A 4 -4.72 1.77 51.10
C LYS A 4 -4.73 2.10 49.62
N THR A 5 -5.62 2.99 49.20
CA THR A 5 -5.54 3.57 47.85
C THR A 5 -4.32 4.48 47.80
N GLU A 6 -3.31 4.07 47.06
CA GLU A 6 -2.15 4.92 46.78
C GLU A 6 -2.63 6.15 46.01
N LYS A 7 -2.72 7.28 46.71
CA LYS A 7 -2.99 8.57 46.08
C LYS A 7 -1.79 8.91 45.20
N LYS A 8 -1.88 8.62 43.90
CA LYS A 8 -0.89 9.07 42.92
C LYS A 8 -0.71 10.58 43.09
N ALA A 9 0.46 11.00 43.56
CA ALA A 9 0.75 12.40 43.80
C ALA A 9 0.52 13.19 42.51
N LYS A 10 -0.31 14.24 42.58
CA LYS A 10 -0.52 15.12 41.43
C LYS A 10 0.83 15.67 40.98
N VAL A 11 1.14 15.60 39.69
CA VAL A 11 2.41 16.08 39.13
C VAL A 11 2.47 17.61 39.23
N THR A 12 2.92 18.11 40.38
CA THR A 12 3.21 19.53 40.63
C THR A 12 4.55 19.89 40.00
N LEU A 13 4.80 21.18 39.74
CA LEU A 13 6.08 21.64 39.15
C LEU A 13 7.32 21.16 39.95
N LYS A 14 7.17 20.96 41.26
CA LYS A 14 8.22 20.51 42.19
C LYS A 14 8.60 19.03 42.04
N ASN A 15 7.72 18.17 41.55
CA ASN A 15 7.94 16.72 41.46
C ASN A 15 8.23 16.25 40.02
N ARG A 16 8.62 17.17 39.14
CA ARG A 16 8.90 16.85 37.74
C ARG A 16 10.32 16.34 37.58
N GLN A 17 10.48 15.38 36.68
CA GLN A 17 11.76 15.01 36.08
C GLN A 17 11.75 15.60 34.66
N PRO A 18 12.19 16.85 34.44
CA PRO A 18 12.14 17.49 33.12
C PRO A 18 12.99 16.75 32.08
N TRP A 19 14.03 16.06 32.53
CA TRP A 19 14.93 15.21 31.73
C TRP A 19 14.40 13.77 31.53
N GLY A 20 13.31 13.39 32.20
CA GLY A 20 12.73 12.06 32.07
C GLY A 20 12.10 11.88 30.69
N ARG A 21 12.49 10.81 29.97
CA ARG A 21 11.85 10.47 28.69
C ARG A 21 10.41 10.07 28.96
N LEU A 22 9.46 10.81 28.38
CA LEU A 22 8.04 10.51 28.50
C LEU A 22 7.65 9.38 27.53
N ASP A 23 6.78 8.47 27.98
CA ASP A 23 6.21 7.41 27.15
C ASP A 23 5.47 7.99 25.94
N GLU A 24 5.61 7.34 24.78
CA GLU A 24 5.01 7.82 23.53
C GLU A 24 3.48 7.88 23.60
N LYS A 25 2.86 6.87 24.24
CA LYS A 25 1.41 6.82 24.48
C LYS A 25 0.88 8.04 25.24
N ILE A 26 1.68 8.57 26.17
CA ILE A 26 1.30 9.75 26.94
C ILE A 26 1.41 11.01 26.08
N LYS A 27 2.42 11.08 25.19
CA LYS A 27 2.57 12.20 24.24
C LYS A 27 1.41 12.25 23.26
N GLU A 28 1.03 11.11 22.70
CA GLU A 28 -0.12 10.97 21.78
C GLU A 28 -1.40 11.45 22.45
N LYS A 29 -1.70 10.96 23.67
CA LYS A 29 -2.85 11.42 24.45
C LYS A 29 -2.87 12.94 24.68
N ILE A 30 -1.71 13.54 24.98
CA ILE A 30 -1.62 15.00 25.15
C ILE A 30 -1.92 15.72 23.83
N VAL A 31 -1.43 15.21 22.70
CA VAL A 31 -1.67 15.79 21.38
C VAL A 31 -3.14 15.65 20.97
N GLU A 32 -3.78 14.51 21.27
CA GLU A 32 -5.21 14.28 21.05
C GLU A 32 -6.09 15.23 21.87
N GLU A 33 -5.81 15.38 23.18
CA GLU A 33 -6.50 16.34 24.06
C GLU A 33 -6.39 17.80 23.55
N LEU A 34 -5.30 18.12 22.85
CA LEU A 34 -5.10 19.43 22.22
C LEU A 34 -5.81 19.56 20.87
N GLN A 35 -5.87 18.50 20.06
CA GLN A 35 -6.55 18.49 18.77
C GLN A 35 -8.07 18.54 18.94
N THR A 36 -8.60 17.82 19.93
CA THR A 36 -10.03 17.81 20.31
C THR A 36 -10.49 19.14 20.95
N GLY A 37 -9.56 20.02 21.31
CA GLY A 37 -9.86 21.32 21.92
C GLY A 37 -10.21 21.25 23.41
N LEU A 38 -10.11 20.07 24.05
CA LEU A 38 -10.36 19.88 25.48
C LEU A 38 -9.40 20.69 26.35
N LEU A 39 -8.18 20.93 25.86
CA LEU A 39 -7.18 21.75 26.51
C LEU A 39 -6.54 22.72 25.53
N THR A 40 -6.22 23.91 26.04
CA THR A 40 -5.29 24.83 25.35
C THR A 40 -3.85 24.40 25.62
N GLN A 41 -2.91 24.79 24.76
CA GLN A 41 -1.48 24.55 24.98
C GLN A 41 -1.00 25.08 26.34
N ARG A 42 -1.59 26.19 26.82
CA ARG A 42 -1.34 26.73 28.16
C ARG A 42 -1.93 25.84 29.26
N GLY A 43 -3.15 25.33 29.07
CA GLY A 43 -3.80 24.40 29.99
C GLY A 43 -3.06 23.06 30.09
N ALA A 44 -2.66 22.48 28.97
CA ALA A 44 -1.85 21.28 28.91
C ALA A 44 -0.48 21.48 29.57
N SER A 45 0.16 22.63 29.31
CA SER A 45 1.41 23.00 29.98
C SER A 45 1.23 23.16 31.49
N LYS A 46 0.08 23.54 32.03
CA LYS A 46 -0.13 23.57 33.50
C LYS A 46 -0.47 22.19 34.08
N LYS A 47 -1.38 21.45 33.44
CA LYS A 47 -1.84 20.12 33.87
C LYS A 47 -0.71 19.09 33.81
N TYR A 48 0.00 19.08 32.69
CA TYR A 48 1.10 18.18 32.42
C TYR A 48 2.45 18.82 32.61
N GLY A 49 2.58 20.11 33.00
CA GLY A 49 3.83 20.83 33.38
C GLY A 49 5.03 20.59 32.48
N ILE A 50 4.74 20.42 31.20
CA ILE A 50 5.70 20.37 30.12
C ILE A 50 5.76 21.78 29.52
N ALA A 51 6.93 22.16 29.02
CA ALA A 51 7.10 23.43 28.33
C ALA A 51 6.16 23.52 27.11
N LYS A 52 5.58 24.70 26.88
CA LYS A 52 4.68 24.92 25.73
C LYS A 52 5.38 24.64 24.41
N SER A 53 6.65 24.99 24.28
CA SER A 53 7.47 24.73 23.08
C SER A 53 7.55 23.24 22.74
N THR A 54 7.80 22.40 23.74
CA THR A 54 7.85 20.93 23.59
C THR A 54 6.51 20.37 23.12
N ILE A 55 5.41 20.84 23.71
CA ILE A 55 4.05 20.46 23.29
C ILE A 55 3.77 20.89 21.84
N GLY A 56 4.22 22.09 21.47
CA GLY A 56 4.12 22.60 20.09
C GLY A 56 4.88 21.73 19.10
N LEU A 57 6.10 21.31 19.43
CA LEU A 57 6.91 20.40 18.62
C LEU A 57 6.22 19.04 18.42
N TRP A 58 5.61 18.49 19.48
CA TRP A 58 4.86 17.23 19.36
C TRP A 58 3.64 17.36 18.46
N ARG A 59 2.90 18.47 18.54
CA ARG A 59 1.79 18.76 17.63
C ARG A 59 2.26 18.85 16.18
N VAL A 60 3.36 19.56 15.91
CA VAL A 60 3.92 19.66 14.54
C VAL A 60 4.36 18.29 14.03
N LYS A 61 5.10 17.53 14.84
CA LYS A 61 5.53 16.16 14.49
C LYS A 61 4.34 15.25 14.18
N HIS A 62 3.31 15.27 15.03
CA HIS A 62 2.11 14.47 14.84
C HIS A 62 1.36 14.88 13.57
N ASN A 63 1.18 16.19 13.33
CA ASN A 63 0.55 16.67 12.10
C ASN A 63 1.33 16.24 10.85
N LEU A 64 2.67 16.34 10.86
CA LEU A 64 3.52 15.86 9.77
C LEU A 64 3.29 14.37 9.54
N VAL A 65 3.38 13.53 10.58
CA VAL A 65 3.13 12.09 10.49
C VAL A 65 1.73 11.81 9.90
N THR A 66 0.69 12.47 10.40
CA THR A 66 -0.68 12.28 9.87
C THR A 66 -0.84 12.73 8.42
N LEU A 67 -0.14 13.78 7.99
CA LEU A 67 -0.16 14.26 6.61
C LEU A 67 0.59 13.29 5.69
N PHE A 68 1.77 12.84 6.09
CA PHE A 68 2.57 11.87 5.33
C PHE A 68 1.89 10.50 5.26
N ASP A 69 1.23 10.06 6.32
CA ASP A 69 0.51 8.78 6.34
C ASP A 69 -0.74 8.83 5.44
N ARG A 70 -1.55 9.89 5.54
CA ARG A 70 -2.77 10.03 4.72
C ARG A 70 -2.51 10.37 3.25
N GLN A 71 -1.52 11.21 2.95
CA GLN A 71 -1.25 11.66 1.58
C GLN A 71 -0.15 10.85 0.90
N GLY A 72 0.83 10.33 1.65
CA GLY A 72 1.93 9.54 1.10
C GLY A 72 1.49 8.14 0.71
N LEU A 73 0.75 7.43 1.56
CA LEU A 73 0.31 6.07 1.28
C LEU A 73 -0.64 6.01 0.08
N ASN A 74 -1.66 6.87 0.05
CA ASN A 74 -2.61 6.94 -1.06
C ASN A 74 -1.97 7.37 -2.39
N ARG A 75 -0.98 8.28 -2.36
CA ARG A 75 -0.28 8.73 -3.57
C ARG A 75 0.67 7.67 -4.12
N LEU A 76 1.40 6.97 -3.26
CA LEU A 76 2.31 5.88 -3.68
C LEU A 76 1.53 4.69 -4.25
N LEU A 77 0.41 4.31 -3.60
CA LEU A 77 -0.48 3.27 -4.11
C LEU A 77 -1.07 3.65 -5.47
N ALA A 78 -1.61 4.86 -5.62
CA ALA A 78 -2.19 5.32 -6.88
C ALA A 78 -1.17 5.41 -8.03
N MET A 79 0.09 5.79 -7.74
CA MET A 79 1.15 5.84 -8.76
C MET A 79 1.57 4.43 -9.23
N ASN A 80 1.70 3.48 -8.31
CA ASN A 80 2.09 2.11 -8.64
C ASN A 80 0.97 1.37 -9.40
N GLU A 81 -0.28 1.54 -8.96
CA GLU A 81 -1.45 0.93 -9.61
C GLU A 81 -1.64 1.42 -11.06
N SER A 82 -1.35 2.70 -11.33
CA SER A 82 -1.36 3.26 -12.69
C SER A 82 -0.26 2.71 -13.60
N GLN A 83 0.90 2.35 -13.04
CA GLN A 83 2.00 1.78 -13.83
C GLN A 83 1.79 0.30 -14.11
N GLU A 84 1.36 -0.47 -13.10
CA GLU A 84 1.08 -1.90 -13.24
C GLU A 84 -0.06 -2.15 -14.24
N SER A 85 -1.15 -1.40 -14.15
CA SER A 85 -2.26 -1.49 -15.09
C SER A 85 -1.82 -1.25 -16.54
N LYS A 86 -0.98 -0.24 -16.79
CA LYS A 86 -0.42 0.04 -18.13
C LYS A 86 0.48 -1.09 -18.64
N LEU A 87 1.31 -1.68 -17.76
CA LEU A 87 2.16 -2.81 -18.12
C LEU A 87 1.34 -4.06 -18.43
N LEU A 88 0.28 -4.31 -17.67
CA LEU A 88 -0.64 -5.42 -17.89
C LEU A 88 -1.38 -5.27 -19.22
N LEU A 89 -1.89 -4.08 -19.54
CA LEU A 89 -2.54 -3.82 -20.84
C LEU A 89 -1.60 -4.10 -22.02
N LYS A 90 -0.35 -3.62 -21.94
CA LYS A 90 0.67 -3.91 -22.98
C LYS A 90 0.97 -5.41 -23.12
N LYS A 91 0.94 -6.17 -22.02
CA LYS A 91 1.12 -7.63 -22.07
C LYS A 91 -0.06 -8.29 -22.76
N ILE A 92 -1.29 -7.89 -22.42
CA ILE A 92 -2.50 -8.41 -23.04
C ILE A 92 -2.46 -8.18 -24.56
N GLU A 93 -2.17 -6.95 -25.00
CA GLU A 93 -2.06 -6.62 -26.43
C GLU A 93 -1.01 -7.45 -27.19
N LYS A 94 0.15 -7.68 -26.57
CA LYS A 94 1.19 -8.52 -27.17
C LYS A 94 0.75 -9.98 -27.29
N LEU A 95 0.12 -10.51 -26.25
CA LEU A 95 -0.33 -11.89 -26.22
C LEU A 95 -1.48 -12.13 -27.20
N THR A 96 -2.44 -11.21 -27.28
CA THR A 96 -3.56 -11.32 -28.25
C THR A 96 -3.05 -11.26 -29.68
N LYS A 97 -2.08 -10.39 -29.97
CA LYS A 97 -1.44 -10.33 -31.29
C LYS A 97 -0.70 -11.62 -31.64
N ALA A 98 0.11 -12.15 -30.71
CA ALA A 98 0.84 -13.40 -30.94
C ALA A 98 -0.12 -14.59 -31.17
N LEU A 99 -1.24 -14.62 -30.43
CA LEU A 99 -2.28 -15.63 -30.60
C LEU A 99 -2.92 -15.53 -31.99
N ALA A 100 -3.29 -14.32 -32.42
CA ALA A 100 -3.86 -14.10 -33.75
C ALA A 100 -2.88 -14.51 -34.87
N GLU A 101 -1.60 -14.19 -34.74
CA GLU A 101 -0.57 -14.61 -35.70
C GLU A 101 -0.42 -16.13 -35.75
N ALA A 102 -0.46 -16.82 -34.60
CA ALA A 102 -0.37 -18.27 -34.53
C ALA A 102 -1.60 -18.95 -35.17
N GLN A 103 -2.80 -18.44 -34.89
CA GLN A 103 -4.04 -18.92 -35.51
C GLN A 103 -4.00 -18.72 -37.03
N PHE A 104 -3.58 -17.55 -37.50
CA PHE A 104 -3.45 -17.27 -38.92
C PHE A 104 -2.46 -18.22 -39.60
N LYS A 105 -1.30 -18.48 -38.98
CA LYS A 105 -0.33 -19.46 -39.48
C LYS A 105 -0.92 -20.86 -39.58
N ASN A 106 -1.66 -21.32 -38.57
CA ASN A 106 -2.29 -22.63 -38.60
C ASN A 106 -3.29 -22.73 -39.76
N VAL A 107 -4.16 -21.73 -39.94
CA VAL A 107 -5.12 -21.70 -41.05
C VAL A 107 -4.40 -21.67 -42.40
N ALA A 108 -3.35 -20.87 -42.53
CA ALA A 108 -2.55 -20.82 -43.76
C ALA A 108 -1.86 -22.16 -44.08
N LEU A 109 -1.36 -22.87 -43.07
CA LEU A 109 -0.75 -24.19 -43.25
C LEU A 109 -1.80 -25.25 -43.61
N GLU A 110 -2.96 -25.25 -42.94
CA GLU A 110 -4.06 -26.17 -43.24
C GLU A 110 -4.57 -25.99 -44.66
N THR A 111 -4.84 -24.74 -45.06
CA THR A 111 -5.29 -24.40 -46.42
C THR A 111 -4.24 -24.77 -47.48
N MET A 112 -2.95 -24.54 -47.22
CA MET A 112 -1.87 -24.95 -48.12
C MET A 112 -1.82 -26.48 -48.31
N ILE A 113 -2.03 -27.25 -47.22
CA ILE A 113 -2.12 -28.71 -47.29
C ILE A 113 -3.32 -29.13 -48.14
N GLU A 114 -4.48 -28.51 -47.94
CA GLU A 114 -5.70 -28.82 -48.71
C GLU A 114 -5.53 -28.56 -50.21
N VAL A 115 -4.93 -27.43 -50.59
CA VAL A 115 -4.65 -27.10 -52.00
C VAL A 115 -3.63 -28.09 -52.60
N ALA A 116 -2.56 -28.42 -51.87
CA ALA A 116 -1.57 -29.37 -52.35
C ALA A 116 -2.13 -30.79 -52.56
N GLU A 117 -3.04 -31.23 -51.68
CA GLU A 117 -3.69 -32.53 -51.80
C GLU A 117 -4.75 -32.56 -52.91
N SER A 118 -5.53 -31.49 -53.07
CA SER A 118 -6.65 -31.45 -54.02
C SER A 118 -6.24 -31.09 -55.45
N GLU A 119 -5.38 -30.09 -55.65
CA GLU A 119 -5.00 -29.60 -56.97
C GLU A 119 -3.71 -30.28 -57.46
N LEU A 120 -2.70 -30.36 -56.61
CA LEU A 120 -1.38 -30.91 -56.99
C LEU A 120 -1.25 -32.42 -56.77
N HIS A 121 -2.24 -33.05 -56.12
CA HIS A 121 -2.29 -34.49 -55.84
C HIS A 121 -1.07 -35.00 -55.03
N ILE A 122 -0.44 -34.10 -54.27
CA ILE A 122 0.70 -34.42 -53.40
C ILE A 122 0.15 -34.82 -52.04
N LYS A 123 0.38 -36.06 -51.63
CA LYS A 123 -0.17 -36.61 -50.39
C LYS A 123 0.71 -36.26 -49.19
N ILE A 124 0.29 -35.28 -48.38
CA ILE A 124 1.06 -34.77 -47.25
C ILE A 124 0.57 -35.38 -45.92
N ARG A 125 -0.75 -35.49 -45.71
CA ARG A 125 -1.31 -35.97 -44.45
C ARG A 125 -1.23 -37.50 -44.30
N LYS A 126 -0.85 -37.97 -43.11
CA LYS A 126 -0.93 -39.41 -42.77
C LYS A 126 -2.39 -39.86 -42.63
N LYS A 127 -2.70 -41.05 -43.14
CA LYS A 127 -4.03 -41.66 -42.95
C LYS A 127 -4.14 -42.21 -41.52
N ARG A 128 -5.33 -42.09 -40.92
CA ARG A 128 -5.63 -42.69 -39.60
C ARG A 128 -5.36 -44.21 -39.65
N GLY A 129 -4.69 -44.74 -38.62
CA GLY A 129 -4.39 -46.18 -38.51
C GLY A 129 -3.07 -46.65 -39.12
N THR A 130 -2.24 -45.76 -39.67
CA THR A 130 -0.91 -46.14 -40.17
C THR A 130 0.01 -46.42 -38.97
N LYS A 131 0.66 -47.60 -38.91
CA LYS A 131 1.65 -47.92 -37.85
C LYS A 131 2.76 -46.86 -37.84
N GLN A 132 3.03 -46.32 -36.66
CA GLN A 132 4.13 -45.38 -36.44
C GLN A 132 5.45 -46.17 -36.45
N SER A 133 6.39 -45.72 -37.28
CA SER A 133 7.79 -46.20 -37.29
C SER A 133 8.62 -45.45 -36.26
#